data_AF-A0A7L1WBS1-F1
#
_entry.id   AF-A0A7L1WBS1-F1
#
_cell.length_a   1.000
_cell.length_b   1.000
_cell.length_c   1.000
_cell.angle_alpha   90.00
_cell.angle_beta   90.00
_cell.angle_gamma   90.00
#
_symmetry.space_group_name_H-M   'P 1'
#
loop_
_entity.id
_entity.type
_entity.pdbx_description
1 polymer ?
#
loop_
_entity_poly.entity_id
_entity_poly.type
_entity_poly.pdbx_seq_one_letter_code
_entity_poly.pdbx_strand_id
1 'polypeptide(L)'
;QVTLWLKKIYGDRPVPEYEVNERTVDILHEIMECNEERDRDVMLLIEDMKDRATRYEAEAEFMRDILGESLGLSQGSLSQEAATDLTDLVESAMELELEDTSLTSFYSAINDMTSELYETKSKNEEMELKLNFLMKKLTSALMMEQRLEEDIKKVTESQKEEKVKAETRLKNLKFLEDKSKDLRIRIKDAENELLARGLDQSLTHEALVKSSEELAALQKEMAPLKEELASYHDLP
;
A
#
# COMPACT_ATOMS: atom_id res chain seq x y z
N GLN A 1 -33.04 -34.66 15.43
CA GLN A 1 -32.86 -34.74 13.97
C GLN A 1 -31.41 -34.42 13.58
N VAL A 2 -30.89 -33.24 13.93
CA VAL A 2 -29.49 -32.80 13.72
C VAL A 2 -28.44 -33.82 14.20
N THR A 3 -28.58 -34.40 15.39
CA THR A 3 -27.60 -35.38 15.93
C THR A 3 -27.53 -36.69 15.15
N LEU A 4 -28.64 -37.12 14.52
CA LEU A 4 -28.68 -38.30 13.66
C LEU A 4 -28.08 -37.98 12.29
N TRP A 5 -28.37 -36.80 11.74
CA TRP A 5 -27.76 -36.30 10.50
C TRP A 5 -26.24 -36.16 10.63
N LEU A 6 -25.73 -35.62 11.74
CA LEU A 6 -24.29 -35.55 12.02
C LEU A 6 -23.66 -36.96 12.07
N LYS A 7 -24.32 -37.94 12.73
CA LYS A 7 -23.82 -39.32 12.72
C LYS A 7 -23.80 -39.92 11.31
N LYS A 8 -24.80 -39.63 10.47
CA LYS A 8 -24.85 -40.07 9.07
C LYS A 8 -23.70 -39.49 8.24
N ILE A 9 -23.40 -38.20 8.39
CA ILE A 9 -22.31 -37.53 7.66
C ILE A 9 -20.94 -38.04 8.09
N TYR A 10 -20.74 -38.21 9.39
CA TYR A 10 -19.44 -38.62 9.92
C TYR A 10 -19.19 -40.13 9.81
N GLY A 11 -20.24 -40.94 9.60
CA GLY A 11 -20.14 -42.38 9.43
C GLY A 11 -19.51 -43.03 10.67
N ASP A 12 -18.37 -43.70 10.47
CA ASP A 12 -17.61 -44.34 11.55
C ASP A 12 -16.72 -43.36 12.34
N ARG A 13 -16.59 -42.10 11.91
CA ARG A 13 -15.81 -41.09 12.63
C ARG A 13 -16.63 -40.50 13.78
N PRO A 14 -16.00 -40.21 14.94
CA PRO A 14 -16.69 -39.51 16.02
C PRO A 14 -17.10 -38.11 15.56
N VAL A 15 -18.34 -37.71 15.88
CA VAL A 15 -18.82 -36.34 15.67
C VAL A 15 -18.04 -35.41 16.59
N PRO A 16 -17.42 -34.33 16.09
CA PRO A 16 -16.71 -33.36 16.91
C PRO A 16 -17.59 -32.80 18.02
N GLU A 17 -16.99 -32.54 19.19
CA GLU A 17 -17.70 -31.88 20.29
C GLU A 17 -18.06 -30.45 19.87
N TYR A 18 -19.31 -30.06 20.12
CA TYR A 18 -19.82 -28.71 19.86
C TYR A 18 -20.68 -28.25 21.02
N GLU A 19 -20.76 -26.93 21.20
CA GLU A 19 -21.57 -26.33 22.23
C GLU A 19 -23.06 -26.44 21.86
N VAL A 20 -23.82 -27.22 22.63
CA VAL A 20 -25.26 -27.39 22.44
C VAL A 20 -26.00 -26.21 23.07
N ASN A 21 -26.08 -25.10 22.33
CA ASN A 21 -26.96 -23.97 22.63
C ASN A 21 -27.98 -23.76 21.50
N GLU A 22 -29.05 -23.02 21.77
CA GLU A 22 -30.17 -22.79 20.82
C GLU A 22 -29.64 -22.30 19.45
N ARG A 23 -28.76 -21.30 19.48
CA ARG A 23 -28.14 -20.74 18.27
C ARG A 23 -27.36 -21.79 17.47
N THR A 24 -26.55 -22.63 18.13
CA THR A 24 -25.77 -23.66 17.44
C THR A 24 -26.68 -24.74 16.84
N VAL A 25 -27.75 -25.12 17.55
CA VAL A 25 -28.72 -26.11 17.06
C VAL A 25 -29.49 -25.57 15.85
N ASP A 26 -29.89 -24.30 15.87
CA ASP A 26 -30.59 -23.64 14.75
C ASP A 26 -29.69 -23.56 13.51
N ILE A 27 -28.42 -23.14 13.67
CA ILE A 27 -27.45 -23.11 12.57
C ILE A 27 -27.24 -24.52 11.99
N LEU A 28 -27.09 -25.54 12.83
CA LEU A 28 -26.91 -26.91 12.37
C LEU A 28 -28.18 -27.48 11.71
N HIS A 29 -29.37 -27.04 12.13
CA HIS A 29 -30.63 -27.42 11.51
C HIS A 29 -30.75 -26.82 10.11
N GLU A 30 -30.43 -25.54 9.93
CA GLU A 30 -30.41 -24.87 8.64
C GLU A 30 -29.43 -25.56 7.67
N ILE A 31 -28.21 -25.87 8.14
CA ILE A 31 -27.22 -26.60 7.33
C ILE A 31 -27.73 -28.00 6.97
N MET A 32 -28.38 -28.71 7.90
CA MET A 32 -28.97 -30.02 7.65
C MET A 32 -30.03 -29.95 6.54
N GLU A 33 -30.97 -29.00 6.63
CA GLU A 33 -32.02 -28.81 5.62
C GLU A 33 -31.43 -28.49 4.25
N CYS A 34 -30.49 -27.54 4.17
CA CYS A 34 -29.80 -27.21 2.92
C CYS A 34 -29.04 -28.41 2.35
N ASN A 35 -28.41 -29.22 3.20
CA ASN A 35 -27.68 -30.40 2.73
C ASN A 35 -28.63 -31.49 2.24
N GLU A 36 -29.74 -31.76 2.95
CA GLU A 36 -30.73 -32.74 2.53
C GLU A 36 -31.42 -32.35 1.22
N GLU A 37 -31.66 -31.06 1.00
CA GLU A 37 -32.16 -30.54 -0.28
C GLU A 37 -31.15 -30.76 -1.41
N ARG A 38 -29.90 -30.36 -1.21
CA ARG A 38 -28.83 -30.59 -2.19
C ARG A 38 -28.59 -32.08 -2.48
N ASP A 39 -28.62 -32.93 -1.46
CA ASP A 39 -28.47 -34.37 -1.62
C ASP A 39 -29.60 -34.95 -2.48
N ARG A 40 -30.84 -34.46 -2.29
CA ARG A 40 -32.00 -34.85 -3.09
C ARG A 40 -31.83 -34.44 -4.55
N ASP A 41 -31.42 -33.21 -4.80
CA ASP A 41 -31.21 -32.70 -6.17
C ASP A 41 -30.11 -33.47 -6.89
N VAL A 42 -29.01 -33.78 -6.18
CA VAL A 42 -27.93 -34.62 -6.73
C VAL A 42 -28.41 -36.03 -7.03
N MET A 43 -29.23 -36.64 -6.16
CA MET A 43 -29.82 -37.95 -6.44
C MET A 43 -30.72 -37.94 -7.67
N LEU A 44 -31.56 -36.92 -7.83
CA LEU A 44 -32.42 -36.77 -9.01
C LEU A 44 -31.58 -36.64 -10.29
N LEU A 45 -30.50 -35.86 -10.25
CA LEU A 45 -29.57 -35.75 -11.37
C LEU A 45 -28.92 -37.10 -11.71
N ILE A 46 -28.49 -37.86 -10.70
CA ILE A 46 -27.89 -39.19 -10.92
C ILE A 46 -28.91 -40.15 -11.55
N GLU A 47 -30.16 -40.14 -11.10
CA GLU A 47 -31.23 -40.98 -11.66
C GLU A 47 -31.53 -40.60 -13.11
N ASP A 48 -31.66 -39.31 -13.41
CA ASP A 48 -31.85 -38.81 -14.77
C ASP A 48 -30.70 -39.18 -15.71
N MET A 49 -29.45 -39.03 -15.24
CA MET A 49 -28.27 -39.43 -16.03
C MET A 49 -28.25 -40.93 -16.32
N LYS A 50 -28.67 -41.77 -15.36
CA LYS A 50 -28.76 -43.22 -15.57
C LYS A 50 -29.85 -43.57 -16.57
N ASP A 51 -31.04 -42.98 -16.43
CA ASP A 51 -32.14 -43.19 -17.37
C ASP A 51 -31.72 -42.79 -18.79
N ARG A 52 -31.11 -41.60 -18.93
CA ARG A 52 -30.58 -41.11 -20.20
C ARG A 52 -29.54 -42.05 -20.80
N ALA A 53 -28.61 -42.57 -19.99
CA ALA A 53 -27.62 -43.55 -20.45
C ALA A 53 -28.29 -44.82 -20.99
N THR A 54 -29.30 -45.35 -20.28
CA THR A 54 -30.03 -46.54 -20.75
C THR A 54 -30.81 -46.29 -22.04
N ARG A 55 -31.38 -45.08 -22.21
CA ARG A 55 -32.07 -44.69 -23.44
C ARG A 55 -31.10 -44.61 -24.62
N TYR A 56 -29.93 -43.98 -24.44
CA TYR A 56 -28.92 -43.92 -25.50
C TYR A 56 -28.35 -45.29 -25.85
N GLU A 57 -28.16 -46.17 -24.87
CA GLU A 57 -27.71 -47.54 -25.12
C GLU A 57 -28.74 -48.28 -25.98
N ALA A 58 -30.02 -48.25 -25.61
CA ALA A 58 -31.09 -48.88 -26.39
C ALA A 58 -31.22 -48.30 -27.81
N GLU A 59 -31.10 -46.98 -27.98
CA GLU A 59 -31.10 -46.33 -29.30
C GLU A 59 -29.88 -46.76 -30.13
N ALA A 60 -28.70 -46.87 -29.51
CA ALA A 60 -27.50 -47.35 -30.18
C ALA A 60 -27.64 -48.80 -30.66
N GLU A 61 -28.26 -49.68 -29.86
CA GLU A 61 -28.57 -51.05 -30.28
C GLU A 61 -29.54 -51.07 -31.45
N PHE A 62 -30.63 -50.30 -31.37
CA PHE A 62 -31.62 -50.17 -32.43
C PHE A 62 -31.00 -49.68 -33.75
N MET A 63 -30.16 -48.64 -33.69
CA MET A 63 -29.47 -48.10 -34.86
C MET A 63 -28.47 -49.09 -35.45
N ARG A 64 -27.74 -49.83 -34.60
CA ARG A 64 -26.83 -50.89 -35.02
C ARG A 64 -27.58 -52.01 -35.76
N ASP A 65 -28.75 -52.40 -35.29
CA ASP A 65 -29.57 -53.44 -35.92
C ASP A 65 -30.12 -52.97 -37.28
N ILE A 66 -30.58 -51.72 -37.40
CA ILE A 66 -31.01 -51.14 -38.67
C ILE A 66 -29.85 -51.09 -39.67
N LEU A 67 -28.71 -50.54 -39.26
CA LEU A 67 -27.55 -50.38 -40.13
C LEU A 67 -27.01 -51.74 -40.59
N GLY A 68 -26.91 -52.70 -39.67
CA GLY A 68 -26.40 -54.04 -39.94
C GLY A 68 -27.37 -54.91 -40.72
N GLU A 69 -28.56 -55.19 -40.16
CA GLU A 69 -29.48 -56.19 -40.70
C GLU A 69 -30.30 -55.67 -41.89
N SER A 70 -30.74 -54.41 -41.85
CA SER A 70 -31.62 -53.86 -42.90
C SER A 70 -30.86 -53.23 -44.06
N LEU A 71 -29.73 -52.58 -43.78
CA LEU A 71 -28.95 -51.83 -44.78
C LEU A 71 -27.63 -52.52 -45.18
N GLY A 72 -27.19 -53.54 -44.45
CA GLY A 72 -25.92 -54.24 -44.71
C GLY A 72 -24.68 -53.37 -44.49
N LEU A 73 -24.84 -52.25 -43.79
CA LEU A 73 -23.76 -51.33 -43.45
C LEU A 73 -23.08 -51.86 -42.19
N SER A 74 -21.84 -52.33 -42.35
CA SER A 74 -20.98 -52.73 -41.25
C SER A 74 -19.67 -51.94 -41.27
N GLN A 75 -18.96 -51.89 -40.16
CA GLN A 75 -17.66 -51.21 -40.08
C GLN A 75 -16.67 -51.70 -41.16
N GLY A 76 -16.75 -52.96 -41.57
CA GLY A 76 -15.92 -53.55 -42.64
C GLY A 76 -16.37 -53.23 -44.07
N SER A 77 -17.55 -52.62 -44.26
CA SER A 77 -18.07 -52.20 -45.56
C SER A 77 -17.63 -50.79 -45.97
N LEU A 78 -17.08 -50.02 -45.04
CA LEU A 78 -16.57 -48.68 -45.26
C LEU A 78 -15.16 -48.73 -45.86
N SER A 79 -14.83 -47.71 -46.66
CA SER A 79 -13.43 -47.48 -47.02
C SER A 79 -12.64 -47.11 -45.76
N GLN A 80 -11.32 -47.32 -45.80
CA GLN A 80 -10.44 -46.92 -44.70
C GLN A 80 -10.56 -45.41 -44.40
N GLU A 81 -10.68 -44.59 -45.44
CA GLU A 81 -10.84 -43.14 -45.33
C GLU A 81 -12.15 -42.76 -44.61
N ALA A 82 -13.28 -43.36 -45.01
CA ALA A 82 -14.57 -43.10 -44.37
C ALA A 82 -14.61 -43.58 -42.91
N ALA A 83 -13.91 -44.67 -42.58
CA ALA A 83 -13.80 -45.15 -41.20
C ALA A 83 -12.97 -44.19 -40.33
N THR A 84 -11.88 -43.63 -40.86
CA THR A 84 -11.08 -42.61 -40.18
C THR A 84 -11.90 -41.34 -39.95
N ASP A 85 -12.55 -40.81 -41.00
CA ASP A 85 -13.36 -39.58 -40.89
C ASP A 85 -14.47 -39.69 -39.84
N LEU A 86 -15.14 -40.84 -39.76
CA LEU A 86 -16.16 -41.10 -38.73
C LEU A 86 -15.55 -41.19 -37.32
N THR A 87 -14.35 -41.76 -37.20
CA THR A 87 -13.64 -41.84 -35.91
C THR A 87 -13.24 -40.45 -35.46
N ASP A 88 -12.63 -39.65 -36.33
CA ASP A 88 -12.24 -38.26 -36.05
C ASP A 88 -13.45 -37.40 -35.67
N LEU A 89 -14.60 -37.61 -36.33
CA LEU A 89 -15.84 -36.91 -36.02
C LEU A 89 -16.36 -37.26 -34.61
N VAL A 90 -16.33 -38.54 -34.24
CA VAL A 90 -16.74 -39.00 -32.91
C VAL A 90 -15.78 -38.49 -31.84
N GLU A 91 -14.47 -38.58 -32.07
CA GLU A 91 -13.45 -38.05 -31.16
C GLU A 91 -13.62 -36.55 -30.96
N SER A 92 -13.83 -35.79 -32.05
CA SER A 92 -14.09 -34.35 -31.99
C SER A 92 -15.37 -34.03 -31.21
N ALA A 93 -16.45 -34.80 -31.39
CA ALA A 93 -17.68 -34.61 -30.63
C ALA A 93 -17.49 -34.87 -29.13
N MET A 94 -16.71 -35.89 -28.77
CA MET A 94 -16.39 -36.23 -27.39
C MET A 94 -15.50 -35.17 -26.73
N GLU A 95 -14.47 -34.67 -27.44
CA GLU A 95 -13.60 -33.60 -26.97
C GLU A 95 -14.35 -32.27 -26.76
N LEU A 96 -15.32 -31.98 -27.63
CA LEU A 96 -16.20 -30.81 -27.54
C LEU A 96 -17.40 -31.02 -26.60
N GLU A 97 -17.51 -32.20 -25.97
CA GLU A 97 -18.59 -32.59 -25.05
C GLU A 97 -20.00 -32.37 -25.65
N LEU A 98 -20.19 -32.72 -26.93
CA LEU A 98 -21.45 -32.50 -27.65
C LEU A 98 -22.52 -33.52 -27.23
N GLU A 99 -23.78 -33.07 -27.19
CA GLU A 99 -24.95 -33.93 -26.95
C GLU A 99 -25.32 -34.78 -28.18
N ASP A 100 -25.07 -34.26 -29.38
CA ASP A 100 -25.28 -34.96 -30.64
C ASP A 100 -24.20 -34.62 -31.69
N THR A 101 -24.12 -35.44 -32.74
CA THR A 101 -23.22 -35.22 -33.88
C THR A 101 -23.85 -34.38 -34.98
N SER A 102 -24.87 -33.56 -34.65
CA SER A 102 -25.49 -32.67 -35.61
C SER A 102 -24.54 -31.51 -35.97
N LEU A 103 -24.64 -31.06 -37.22
CA LEU A 103 -23.84 -29.95 -37.72
C LEU A 103 -24.05 -28.67 -36.89
N THR A 104 -25.26 -28.45 -36.37
CA THR A 104 -25.58 -27.28 -35.54
C THR A 104 -24.84 -27.33 -34.21
N SER A 105 -24.78 -28.48 -33.54
CA SER A 105 -24.05 -28.66 -32.29
C SER A 105 -22.55 -28.36 -32.46
N PHE A 106 -21.94 -28.86 -33.55
CA PHE A 106 -20.56 -28.52 -33.90
C PHE A 106 -20.37 -27.03 -34.13
N TYR A 107 -21.25 -26.38 -34.89
CA TYR A 107 -21.13 -24.93 -35.14
C TYR A 107 -21.23 -24.11 -33.86
N SER A 108 -22.14 -24.47 -32.96
CA SER A 108 -22.28 -23.82 -31.65
C SER A 108 -21.02 -23.97 -30.82
N ALA A 109 -20.51 -25.20 -30.64
CA ALA A 109 -19.30 -25.44 -29.85
C ALA A 109 -18.05 -24.78 -30.43
N ILE A 110 -17.88 -24.80 -31.76
CA ILE A 110 -16.79 -24.09 -32.44
C ILE A 110 -16.91 -22.59 -32.20
N ASN A 111 -18.11 -22.02 -32.29
CA ASN A 111 -18.32 -20.60 -32.07
C ASN A 111 -18.05 -20.20 -30.62
N ASP A 112 -18.51 -21.00 -29.66
CA ASP A 112 -18.28 -20.79 -28.23
C ASP A 112 -16.79 -20.84 -27.90
N MET A 113 -16.09 -21.89 -28.36
CA MET A 113 -14.64 -22.02 -28.17
C MET A 113 -13.85 -20.90 -28.87
N THR A 114 -14.29 -20.49 -30.06
CA THR A 114 -13.70 -19.34 -30.76
C THR A 114 -13.89 -18.05 -29.95
N SER A 115 -15.09 -17.84 -29.39
CA SER A 115 -15.36 -16.64 -28.57
C SER A 115 -14.52 -16.65 -27.30
N GLU A 116 -14.44 -17.79 -26.61
CA GLU A 116 -13.63 -17.93 -25.40
C GLU A 116 -12.14 -17.69 -25.70
N LEU A 117 -11.64 -18.16 -26.84
CA LEU A 117 -10.27 -17.91 -27.30
C LEU A 117 -10.02 -16.40 -27.46
N TYR A 118 -10.93 -15.68 -28.13
CA TYR A 118 -10.80 -14.22 -28.30
C TYR A 118 -10.88 -13.46 -26.97
N GLU A 119 -11.80 -13.83 -26.09
CA GLU A 119 -11.91 -13.22 -24.76
C GLU A 119 -10.64 -13.44 -23.93
N THR A 120 -10.14 -14.67 -23.91
CA THR A 120 -8.92 -15.05 -23.17
C THR A 120 -7.71 -14.30 -23.72
N LYS A 121 -7.60 -14.22 -25.05
CA LYS A 121 -6.53 -13.45 -25.69
C LYS A 121 -6.60 -11.96 -25.34
N SER A 122 -7.79 -11.35 -25.39
CA SER A 122 -7.98 -9.94 -25.03
C SER A 122 -7.63 -9.66 -23.57
N LYS A 123 -8.08 -10.52 -22.64
CA LYS A 123 -7.72 -10.45 -21.21
C LYS A 123 -6.21 -10.58 -21.02
N ASN A 124 -5.55 -11.45 -21.77
CA ASN A 124 -4.10 -11.64 -21.70
C ASN A 124 -3.33 -10.39 -22.17
N GLU A 125 -3.74 -9.79 -23.29
CA GLU A 125 -3.18 -8.53 -23.78
C GLU A 125 -3.35 -7.38 -22.77
N GLU A 126 -4.53 -7.28 -22.13
CA GLU A 126 -4.78 -6.28 -21.09
C GLU A 126 -3.88 -6.49 -19.86
N MET A 127 -3.71 -7.75 -19.42
CA MET A 127 -2.82 -8.10 -18.31
C MET A 127 -1.37 -7.77 -18.63
N GLU A 128 -0.91 -8.03 -19.85
CA GLU A 128 0.45 -7.70 -20.29
C GLU A 128 0.70 -6.18 -20.28
N LEU A 129 -0.27 -5.38 -20.72
CA LEU A 129 -0.19 -3.92 -20.63
C LEU A 129 -0.11 -3.44 -19.17
N LYS A 130 -0.94 -3.99 -18.28
CA LYS A 130 -0.91 -3.68 -16.84
C LYS A 130 0.43 -4.06 -16.21
N LEU A 131 0.96 -5.24 -16.54
CA LEU A 131 2.24 -5.73 -16.05
C LEU A 131 3.37 -4.78 -16.45
N ASN A 132 3.43 -4.41 -17.74
CA ASN A 132 4.42 -3.48 -18.26
C ASN A 132 4.33 -2.09 -17.59
N PHE A 133 3.12 -1.61 -17.33
CA PHE A 133 2.91 -0.36 -16.61
C PHE A 133 3.41 -0.43 -15.16
N LEU A 134 3.11 -1.52 -14.45
CA LEU A 134 3.58 -1.74 -13.08
C LEU A 134 5.10 -1.86 -13.02
N MET A 135 5.73 -2.56 -13.97
CA MET A 135 7.19 -2.63 -14.07
C MET A 135 7.82 -1.23 -14.22
N LYS A 136 7.28 -0.38 -15.09
CA LYS A 136 7.78 1.01 -15.25
C LYS A 136 7.66 1.83 -13.96
N LYS A 137 6.54 1.68 -13.23
CA LYS A 137 6.34 2.33 -11.93
C LYS A 137 7.32 1.81 -10.89
N LEU A 138 7.52 0.50 -10.81
CA LEU A 138 8.45 -0.13 -9.88
C LEU A 138 9.88 0.36 -10.12
N THR A 139 10.33 0.36 -11.38
CA THR A 139 11.65 0.90 -11.74
C THR A 139 11.80 2.36 -11.31
N SER A 140 10.78 3.20 -11.56
CA SER A 140 10.83 4.61 -11.15
C SER A 140 10.90 4.77 -9.62
N ALA A 141 10.15 3.95 -8.88
CA ALA A 141 10.16 3.96 -7.42
C ALA A 141 11.51 3.52 -6.86
N LEU A 142 12.12 2.46 -7.41
CA LEU A 142 13.45 1.99 -7.02
C LEU A 142 14.53 3.05 -7.28
N MET A 143 14.46 3.77 -8.40
CA MET A 143 15.39 4.87 -8.66
C MET A 143 15.23 6.02 -7.66
N MET A 144 13.99 6.33 -7.24
CA MET A 144 13.74 7.33 -6.20
C MET A 144 14.25 6.87 -4.83
N GLU A 145 14.07 5.60 -4.48
CA GLU A 145 14.56 5.01 -3.24
C GLU A 145 16.09 5.12 -3.14
N GLN A 146 16.82 4.73 -4.19
CA GLN A 146 18.28 4.86 -4.24
C GLN A 146 18.73 6.31 -4.06
N ARG A 147 18.02 7.27 -4.67
CA ARG A 147 18.33 8.70 -4.50
C ARG A 147 18.10 9.17 -3.06
N LEU A 148 17.00 8.74 -2.44
CA LEU A 148 16.71 9.08 -1.05
C LEU A 148 17.76 8.50 -0.10
N GLU A 149 18.25 7.28 -0.35
CA GLU A 149 19.33 6.67 0.43
C GLU A 149 20.63 7.48 0.34
N GLU A 150 21.00 7.93 -0.87
CA GLU A 150 22.15 8.83 -1.06
C GLU A 150 21.98 10.17 -0.33
N ASP A 151 20.79 10.76 -0.39
CA ASP A 151 20.51 12.04 0.25
C ASP A 151 20.52 11.91 1.78
N ILE A 152 19.98 10.82 2.33
CA ILE A 152 20.06 10.50 3.76
C ILE A 152 21.53 10.39 4.20
N LYS A 153 22.37 9.72 3.40
CA LYS A 153 23.80 9.59 3.70
C LYS A 153 24.49 10.96 3.75
N LYS A 154 24.28 11.82 2.74
CA LYS A 154 24.86 13.18 2.68
C LYS A 154 24.40 14.05 3.86
N VAL A 155 23.11 14.00 4.20
CA VAL A 155 22.55 14.75 5.33
C VAL A 155 23.16 14.26 6.65
N THR A 156 23.30 12.95 6.83
CA THR A 156 23.89 12.35 8.03
C THR A 156 25.35 12.77 8.21
N GLU A 157 26.13 12.81 7.12
CA GLU A 157 27.52 13.28 7.14
C GLU A 157 27.60 14.77 7.50
N SER A 158 26.80 15.61 6.84
CA SER A 158 26.73 17.06 7.11
C SER A 158 26.31 17.35 8.55
N GLN A 159 25.35 16.60 9.08
CA GLN A 159 24.89 16.73 10.46
C GLN A 159 25.99 16.41 11.47
N LYS A 160 26.83 15.40 11.21
CA LYS A 160 27.98 15.07 12.07
C LYS A 160 28.99 16.23 12.08
N GLU A 161 29.29 16.81 10.92
CA GLU A 161 30.20 17.96 10.84
C GLU A 161 29.67 19.19 11.58
N GLU A 162 28.39 19.53 11.39
CA GLU A 162 27.76 20.67 12.07
C GLU A 162 27.67 20.45 13.57
N LYS A 163 27.46 19.22 14.03
CA LYS A 163 27.50 18.88 15.46
C LYS A 163 28.88 19.18 16.06
N VAL A 164 29.96 18.74 15.40
CA VAL A 164 31.34 18.99 15.85
C VAL A 164 31.65 20.50 15.88
N LYS A 165 31.21 21.25 14.86
CA LYS A 165 31.35 22.71 14.81
C LYS A 165 30.58 23.38 15.95
N ALA A 166 29.34 22.97 16.21
CA ALA A 166 28.51 23.50 17.28
C ALA A 166 29.13 23.24 18.67
N GLU A 167 29.63 22.02 18.92
CA GLU A 167 30.34 21.68 20.16
C GLU A 167 31.61 22.53 20.35
N THR A 168 32.35 22.79 19.28
CA THR A 168 33.55 23.65 19.32
C THR A 168 33.18 25.10 19.63
N ARG A 169 32.13 25.63 18.99
CA ARG A 169 31.62 26.99 19.28
C ARG A 169 31.14 27.12 20.73
N LEU A 170 30.47 26.10 21.26
CA LEU A 170 30.03 26.08 22.66
C LEU A 170 31.20 26.14 23.63
N LYS A 171 32.27 25.35 23.39
CA LYS A 171 33.50 25.40 24.19
C LYS A 171 34.16 26.78 24.14
N ASN A 172 34.25 27.38 22.95
CA ASN A 172 34.82 28.72 22.77
C ASN A 172 34.00 29.79 23.50
N LEU A 173 32.67 29.71 23.44
CA LEU A 173 31.78 30.65 24.12
C LEU A 173 31.96 30.57 25.64
N LYS A 174 32.04 29.36 26.20
CA LYS A 174 32.32 29.16 27.63
C LYS A 174 33.67 29.76 28.03
N PHE A 175 34.72 29.52 27.24
CA PHE A 175 36.03 30.11 27.49
C PHE A 175 35.98 31.65 27.49
N LEU A 176 35.29 32.27 26.52
CA LEU A 176 35.14 33.72 26.45
C LEU A 176 34.36 34.28 27.64
N GLU A 177 33.32 33.57 28.10
CA GLU A 177 32.56 33.95 29.28
C GLU A 177 33.43 33.93 30.55
N ASP A 178 34.19 32.85 30.75
CA ASP A 178 35.13 32.73 31.86
C ASP A 178 36.21 33.82 31.80
N LYS A 179 36.72 34.12 30.60
CA LYS A 179 37.71 35.18 30.39
C LYS A 179 37.15 36.57 30.67
N SER A 180 35.90 36.83 30.29
CA SER A 180 35.21 38.09 30.59
C SER A 180 35.05 38.29 32.10
N LYS A 181 34.69 37.24 32.84
CA LYS A 181 34.60 37.27 34.31
C LYS A 181 35.97 37.56 34.95
N ASP A 182 37.02 36.87 34.53
CA ASP A 182 38.41 37.11 34.97
C ASP A 182 38.84 38.56 34.74
N LEU A 183 38.62 39.10 33.53
CA LEU A 183 38.95 40.49 33.22
C LEU A 183 38.17 41.49 34.08
N ARG A 184 36.87 41.24 34.31
CA ARG A 184 36.05 42.10 35.18
C ARG A 184 36.57 42.14 36.61
N ILE A 185 37.02 41.00 37.14
CA ILE A 185 37.64 40.92 38.46
C ILE A 185 38.94 41.74 38.48
N ARG A 186 39.84 41.53 37.52
CA ARG A 186 41.12 42.27 37.43
C ARG A 186 40.94 43.78 37.29
N ILE A 187 39.97 44.22 36.50
CA ILE A 187 39.64 45.65 36.35
C ILE A 187 39.23 46.22 37.70
N LYS A 188 38.29 45.54 38.39
CA LYS A 188 37.83 45.97 39.72
C LYS A 188 38.97 46.01 40.74
N ASP A 189 39.85 45.03 40.73
CA ASP A 189 41.01 44.98 41.62
C ASP A 189 41.98 46.15 41.34
N ALA A 190 42.28 46.42 40.06
CA ALA A 190 43.11 47.56 39.66
C ALA A 190 42.48 48.92 40.01
N GLU A 191 41.17 49.07 39.83
CA GLU A 191 40.42 50.26 40.26
C GLU A 191 40.53 50.47 41.77
N ASN A 192 40.36 49.41 42.57
CA ASN A 192 40.53 49.47 44.02
C ASN A 192 41.96 49.86 44.42
N GLU A 193 42.98 49.34 43.73
CA GLU A 193 44.37 49.73 43.95
C GLU A 193 44.62 51.22 43.64
N LEU A 194 44.07 51.73 42.53
CA LEU A 194 44.18 53.13 42.16
C LEU A 194 43.51 54.04 43.20
N LEU A 195 42.33 53.66 43.68
CA LEU A 195 41.64 54.36 44.77
C LEU A 195 42.47 54.35 46.06
N ALA A 196 43.06 53.21 46.44
CA ALA A 196 43.92 53.10 47.62
C ALA A 196 45.19 53.97 47.52
N ARG A 197 45.68 54.25 46.30
CA ARG A 197 46.82 55.14 46.05
C ARG A 197 46.44 56.63 45.99
N GLY A 198 45.17 56.97 46.21
CA GLY A 198 44.69 58.36 46.34
C GLY A 198 44.18 58.99 45.06
N LEU A 199 43.74 58.20 44.06
CA LEU A 199 43.06 58.73 42.88
C LEU A 199 41.73 59.41 43.27
N ASP A 200 41.54 60.67 42.85
CA ASP A 200 40.26 61.38 42.98
C ASP A 200 39.26 60.89 41.92
N GLN A 201 38.09 60.43 42.37
CA GLN A 201 37.03 59.91 41.51
C GLN A 201 36.48 60.97 40.54
N SER A 202 36.63 62.27 40.86
CA SER A 202 36.23 63.38 39.98
C SER A 202 37.02 63.43 38.66
N LEU A 203 38.23 62.85 38.64
CA LEU A 203 39.11 62.78 37.47
C LEU A 203 38.91 61.51 36.64
N THR A 204 37.92 60.67 36.97
CA THR A 204 37.60 59.49 36.17
C THR A 204 36.94 59.90 34.86
N HIS A 205 37.17 59.11 33.80
CA HIS A 205 36.56 59.38 32.49
C HIS A 205 35.03 59.46 32.56
N GLU A 206 34.40 58.59 33.36
CA GLU A 206 32.94 58.62 33.56
C GLU A 206 32.48 59.94 34.22
N ALA A 207 33.15 60.40 35.28
CA ALA A 207 32.82 61.66 35.93
C ALA A 207 33.08 62.88 35.02
N LEU A 208 34.17 62.86 34.24
CA LEU A 208 34.52 63.89 33.27
C LEU A 208 33.51 63.96 32.13
N VAL A 209 33.10 62.81 31.57
CA VAL A 209 32.09 62.74 30.51
C VAL A 209 30.75 63.25 31.03
N LYS A 210 30.30 62.76 32.18
CA LYS A 210 29.05 63.21 32.81
C LYS A 210 29.06 64.72 33.07
N SER A 211 30.16 65.25 33.60
CA SER A 211 30.32 66.69 33.80
C SER A 211 30.31 67.46 32.48
N SER A 212 30.88 66.91 31.40
CA SER A 212 30.83 67.54 30.07
C SER A 212 29.42 67.53 29.46
N GLU A 213 28.68 66.44 29.66
CA GLU A 213 27.29 66.28 29.21
C GLU A 213 26.36 67.22 29.97
N GLU A 214 26.53 67.34 31.28
CA GLU A 214 25.81 68.31 32.12
C GLU A 214 26.14 69.75 31.72
N LEU A 215 27.40 70.06 31.43
CA LEU A 215 27.82 71.39 30.97
C LEU A 215 27.22 71.71 29.59
N ALA A 216 27.19 70.74 28.67
CA ALA A 216 26.55 70.89 27.37
C ALA A 216 25.02 71.08 27.49
N ALA A 217 24.37 70.35 28.41
CA ALA A 217 22.96 70.52 28.70
C ALA A 217 22.66 71.91 29.28
N LEU A 218 23.46 72.38 30.25
CA LEU A 218 23.34 73.73 30.81
C LEU A 218 23.57 74.80 29.74
N GLN A 219 24.56 74.64 28.86
CA GLN A 219 24.79 75.57 27.76
C GLN A 219 23.60 75.64 26.80
N LYS A 220 22.94 74.51 26.54
CA LYS A 220 21.73 74.46 25.72
C LYS A 220 20.54 75.15 26.40
N GLU A 221 20.43 75.04 27.72
CA GLU A 221 19.38 75.71 28.51
C GLU A 221 19.65 77.22 28.68
N MET A 222 20.91 77.62 28.78
CA MET A 222 21.33 79.03 28.83
C MET A 222 21.21 79.76 27.48
N ALA A 223 21.20 79.04 26.35
CA ALA A 223 21.09 79.64 25.02
C ALA A 223 19.81 80.50 24.83
N PRO A 224 18.58 79.98 25.09
CA PRO A 224 17.36 80.78 24.99
C PRO A 224 17.29 81.88 26.07
N LEU A 225 17.81 81.63 27.28
CA LEU A 225 17.85 82.63 28.36
C LEU A 225 18.77 83.82 28.02
N LYS A 226 19.88 83.58 27.32
CA LYS A 226 20.75 84.65 26.80
C LYS A 226 20.09 85.41 25.66
N GLU A 227 19.32 84.74 24.81
CA GLU A 227 18.55 85.39 23.74
C GLU A 227 17.42 86.26 24.32
N GLU A 228 16.77 85.80 25.39
CA GLU A 228 15.79 86.59 26.15
C GLU A 228 16.45 87.79 26.85
N LEU A 229 17.58 87.60 27.52
CA LEU A 229 18.35 88.70 28.14
C LEU A 229 18.84 89.73 27.11
N ALA A 230 19.26 89.29 25.93
CA ALA A 230 19.59 90.18 24.82
C ALA A 230 18.36 90.99 24.37
N SER A 231 17.19 90.36 24.28
CA SER A 231 15.94 91.07 23.97
C SER A 231 15.55 92.11 25.03
N TYR A 232 15.86 91.87 26.31
CA TYR A 232 15.64 92.84 27.40
C TYR A 232 16.66 93.98 27.40
N HIS A 233 17.87 93.76 26.88
CA HIS A 233 18.90 94.79 26.69
C HIS A 233 18.71 95.65 25.44
N ASP A 234 17.84 95.24 24.50
CA ASP A 234 17.47 95.98 23.28
C ASP A 234 16.20 96.85 23.44
N LEU A 235 15.64 96.97 24.65
CA LEU A 235 14.58 97.93 24.96
C LEU A 235 15.17 99.32 25.32
N PRO A 236 14.62 100.42 24.77
CA PRO A 236 15.23 101.76 24.78
C PRO A 236 15.26 102.46 26.15
#